data_AF-A0A1G5LBV2-F1
#
_entry.id   AF-A0A1G5LBV2-F1
#
_cell.length_a   1.000
_cell.length_b   1.000
_cell.length_c   1.000
_cell.angle_alpha   90.00
_cell.angle_beta   90.00
_cell.angle_gamma   90.00
#
_symmetry.space_group_name_H-M   'P 1'
#
loop_
_entity.id
_entity.type
_entity.pdbx_description
1 polymer ?
#
loop_
_entity_poly.entity_id
_entity_poly.type
_entity_poly.pdbx_seq_one_letter_code
_entity_poly.pdbx_strand_id
1 'polypeptide(L)'
;MRLIKKISGKILHRITKIISVIMDSLIHLIENLVLFVGSFFKGCLALISMGGCLFFLLFANLAFRILMSPVGLSTVLFLLSFLIFGGKFASYLKYLKYITTEFLYNTANYLMDQENYKYKAFNEYKADYKKAEEDRIREQQQRYYQQQREWEERFKHQWYYQNYQSGQSSGGYGQGRYGHDFINSNVEFKNKYERCCDIIGVAYDADKSQIKSAYRKKAKEYHPDLSKIPNATKIFQEITAAYEFLNDKNIQLYKNK
;
A
#
# COMPACT_ATOMS: atom_id res chain seq x y z
N MET A 1 -42.74 12.22 -36.71
CA MET A 1 -41.33 12.29 -36.23
C MET A 1 -41.17 12.11 -34.71
N ARG A 2 -41.99 12.74 -33.83
CA ARG A 2 -41.86 12.57 -32.36
C ARG A 2 -42.11 11.15 -31.83
N LEU A 3 -43.06 10.42 -32.43
CA LEU A 3 -43.36 9.01 -32.08
C LEU A 3 -42.19 8.06 -32.39
N ILE A 4 -41.58 8.19 -33.57
CA ILE A 4 -40.41 7.39 -33.97
C ILE A 4 -39.26 7.61 -33.00
N LYS A 5 -38.96 8.86 -32.62
CA LYS A 5 -37.92 9.19 -31.63
C LYS A 5 -38.18 8.55 -30.26
N LYS A 6 -39.42 8.62 -29.74
CA LYS A 6 -39.80 7.98 -28.48
C LYS A 6 -39.69 6.45 -28.52
N ILE A 7 -40.07 5.83 -29.64
CA ILE A 7 -39.95 4.37 -29.83
C ILE A 7 -38.47 3.98 -29.90
N SER A 8 -37.66 4.68 -30.68
CA SER A 8 -36.22 4.48 -30.75
C SER A 8 -35.54 4.64 -29.40
N GLY A 9 -35.93 5.63 -28.59
CA GLY A 9 -35.41 5.82 -27.23
C GLY A 9 -35.73 4.66 -26.30
N LYS A 10 -36.96 4.13 -26.34
CA LYS A 10 -37.34 2.93 -25.55
C LYS A 10 -36.58 1.67 -25.97
N ILE A 11 -36.38 1.48 -27.28
CA ILE A 11 -35.59 0.37 -27.82
C ILE A 11 -34.13 0.51 -27.37
N LEU A 12 -33.55 1.70 -27.52
CA LEU A 12 -32.18 1.98 -27.10
C LEU A 12 -32.01 1.74 -25.60
N HIS A 13 -32.93 2.20 -24.76
CA HIS A 13 -32.88 1.96 -23.32
C HIS A 13 -32.87 0.46 -22.97
N ARG A 14 -33.68 -0.36 -23.66
CA ARG A 14 -33.67 -1.82 -23.48
C ARG A 14 -32.34 -2.44 -23.91
N ILE A 15 -31.81 -2.03 -25.06
CA ILE A 15 -30.51 -2.50 -25.55
C ILE A 15 -29.39 -2.12 -24.57
N THR A 16 -29.37 -0.88 -24.07
CA THR A 16 -28.39 -0.43 -23.06
C THR A 16 -28.46 -1.26 -21.80
N LYS A 17 -29.67 -1.61 -21.32
CA LYS A 17 -29.83 -2.49 -20.16
C LYS A 17 -29.22 -3.86 -20.39
N ILE A 18 -29.43 -4.46 -21.57
CA ILE A 18 -28.84 -5.75 -21.95
C ILE A 18 -27.31 -5.64 -22.01
N ILE A 19 -26.77 -4.60 -22.68
CA ILE A 19 -25.33 -4.34 -22.76
C ILE A 19 -24.73 -4.20 -21.36
N SER A 20 -25.38 -3.45 -20.47
CA SER A 20 -24.93 -3.26 -19.09
C SER A 20 -24.78 -4.60 -18.36
N VAL A 21 -25.77 -5.48 -18.46
CA VAL A 21 -25.74 -6.83 -17.83
C VAL A 21 -24.64 -7.71 -18.42
N ILE A 22 -24.43 -7.68 -19.74
CA ILE A 22 -23.36 -8.42 -20.40
C ILE A 22 -22.00 -7.92 -19.91
N MET A 23 -21.81 -6.59 -19.85
CA MET A 23 -20.57 -5.98 -19.37
C MET A 23 -20.32 -6.31 -17.90
N ASP A 24 -21.35 -6.29 -17.04
CA ASP A 24 -21.24 -6.71 -15.64
C ASP A 24 -20.81 -8.17 -15.50
N SER A 25 -21.44 -9.06 -16.28
CA SER A 25 -21.10 -10.48 -16.29
C SER A 25 -19.65 -10.70 -16.73
N LEU A 26 -19.20 -9.99 -17.77
CA LEU A 26 -17.83 -10.05 -18.27
C LEU A 26 -16.81 -9.53 -17.24
N ILE A 27 -17.09 -8.39 -16.62
CA ILE A 27 -16.23 -7.80 -15.58
C ILE A 27 -16.08 -8.77 -14.41
N HIS A 28 -17.19 -9.31 -13.89
CA HIS A 28 -17.14 -10.26 -12.78
C HIS A 28 -16.39 -11.54 -13.13
N LEU A 29 -16.55 -12.06 -14.36
CA LEU A 29 -15.81 -13.23 -14.82
C LEU A 29 -14.30 -12.97 -14.79
N ILE A 30 -13.86 -11.82 -15.31
CA ILE A 30 -12.44 -11.45 -15.36
C ILE A 30 -11.88 -11.20 -13.96
N GLU A 31 -12.61 -10.49 -13.10
CA GLU A 31 -12.18 -10.26 -11.72
C GLU A 31 -12.01 -11.56 -10.96
N ASN A 32 -12.99 -12.45 -11.05
CA ASN A 32 -12.93 -13.76 -10.41
C ASN A 32 -11.77 -14.59 -10.95
N LEU A 33 -11.51 -14.53 -12.26
CA LEU A 33 -10.39 -15.24 -12.89
C LEU A 33 -9.04 -14.68 -12.40
N VAL A 34 -8.87 -13.35 -12.37
CA VAL A 34 -7.65 -12.71 -11.87
C VAL A 34 -7.41 -13.04 -10.40
N LEU A 35 -8.46 -13.00 -9.56
CA LEU A 35 -8.37 -13.37 -8.15
C LEU A 35 -8.03 -14.85 -7.95
N PHE A 36 -8.68 -15.73 -8.72
CA PHE A 36 -8.42 -17.17 -8.67
C PHE A 36 -6.97 -17.48 -9.06
N VAL A 37 -6.49 -16.93 -10.19
CA VAL A 37 -5.11 -17.11 -10.65
C VAL A 37 -4.13 -16.53 -9.62
N GLY A 38 -4.38 -15.32 -9.13
CA GLY A 38 -3.54 -14.71 -8.08
C GLY A 38 -3.47 -15.53 -6.79
N SER A 39 -4.59 -16.07 -6.33
CA SER A 39 -4.65 -16.95 -5.15
C SER A 39 -3.94 -18.27 -5.39
N PHE A 40 -4.06 -18.85 -6.58
CA PHE A 40 -3.33 -20.06 -6.96
C PHE A 40 -1.82 -19.83 -6.89
N PHE A 41 -1.31 -18.75 -7.46
CA PHE A 41 0.12 -18.42 -7.39
C PHE A 41 0.60 -18.15 -5.96
N LYS A 42 -0.18 -17.46 -5.14
CA LYS A 42 0.14 -17.28 -3.71
C LYS A 42 0.19 -18.62 -2.96
N GLY A 43 -0.73 -19.54 -3.27
CA GLY A 43 -0.72 -20.90 -2.75
C GLY A 43 0.53 -21.67 -3.16
N CYS A 44 0.90 -21.64 -4.45
CA CYS A 44 2.15 -22.23 -4.93
C CYS A 44 3.38 -21.63 -4.22
N LEU A 45 3.39 -20.31 -4.01
CA LEU A 45 4.51 -19.61 -3.37
C LEU A 45 4.62 -19.95 -1.87
N ALA A 46 3.48 -20.14 -1.18
CA ALA A 46 3.44 -20.63 0.19
C ALA A 46 3.89 -22.09 0.32
N LEU A 47 3.55 -22.94 -0.67
CA LEU A 47 4.06 -24.32 -0.72
C LEU A 47 5.57 -24.36 -0.96
N ILE A 48 6.09 -23.47 -1.81
CA ILE A 48 7.54 -23.32 -2.01
C ILE A 48 8.21 -22.86 -0.70
N SER A 49 7.60 -21.93 0.05
CA SER A 49 8.17 -21.46 1.31
C SER A 49 8.16 -22.52 2.42
N MET A 50 7.14 -23.39 2.47
CA MET A 50 7.08 -24.52 3.40
C MET A 50 7.95 -25.72 2.96
N GLY A 51 8.07 -25.97 1.65
CA GLY A 51 8.79 -27.12 1.10
C GLY A 51 10.30 -26.94 0.95
N GLY A 52 10.80 -25.70 1.02
CA GLY A 52 12.23 -25.39 0.95
C GLY A 52 12.93 -25.97 -0.29
N CYS A 53 14.21 -26.36 -0.15
CA CYS A 53 15.00 -26.97 -1.22
C CYS A 53 14.39 -28.27 -1.80
N LEU A 54 13.61 -29.02 -1.01
CA LEU A 54 13.04 -30.29 -1.44
C LEU A 54 12.00 -30.11 -2.56
N PHE A 55 11.18 -29.06 -2.46
CA PHE A 55 10.20 -28.71 -3.49
C PHE A 55 10.89 -28.32 -4.80
N PHE A 56 11.99 -27.57 -4.70
CA PHE A 56 12.78 -27.18 -5.86
C PHE A 56 13.36 -28.40 -6.57
N LEU A 57 13.90 -29.39 -5.84
CA LEU A 57 14.46 -30.60 -6.45
C LEU A 57 13.41 -31.48 -7.16
N LEU A 58 12.20 -31.59 -6.60
CA LEU A 58 11.12 -32.39 -7.21
C LEU A 58 10.52 -31.74 -8.45
N PHE A 59 10.31 -30.42 -8.40
CA PHE A 59 9.61 -29.69 -9.46
C PHE A 59 10.54 -28.99 -10.45
N ALA A 60 11.85 -28.85 -10.17
CA ALA A 60 12.79 -28.19 -11.08
C ALA A 60 12.89 -28.89 -12.43
N ASN A 61 12.88 -30.22 -12.48
CA ASN A 61 12.95 -30.95 -13.75
C ASN A 61 11.69 -30.72 -14.61
N LEU A 62 10.51 -30.67 -13.97
CA LEU A 62 9.26 -30.36 -14.64
C LEU A 62 9.21 -28.90 -15.11
N ALA A 63 9.58 -27.96 -14.24
CA ALA A 63 9.63 -26.54 -14.55
C ALA A 63 10.63 -26.25 -15.68
N PHE A 64 11.80 -26.88 -15.66
CA PHE A 64 12.82 -26.75 -16.71
C PHE A 64 12.32 -27.27 -18.07
N ARG A 65 11.61 -28.41 -18.10
CA ARG A 65 10.99 -28.93 -19.33
C ARG A 65 9.92 -28.00 -19.89
N ILE A 66 9.08 -27.41 -19.03
CA ILE A 66 8.05 -26.44 -19.45
C ILE A 66 8.71 -25.16 -19.98
N LEU A 67 9.74 -24.64 -19.29
CA LEU A 67 10.44 -23.42 -19.66
C LEU A 67 11.26 -23.56 -20.97
N MET A 68 11.85 -24.72 -21.22
CA MET A 68 12.60 -24.98 -22.46
C MET A 68 11.70 -25.27 -23.66
N SER A 69 10.43 -25.61 -23.43
CA SER A 69 9.46 -25.73 -24.52
C SER A 69 8.98 -24.34 -24.97
N PRO A 70 8.99 -24.02 -26.28
CA PRO A 70 8.54 -22.71 -26.76
C PRO A 70 7.09 -22.39 -26.33
N VAL A 71 6.22 -23.41 -26.37
CA VAL A 71 4.82 -23.30 -25.97
C VAL A 71 4.66 -23.10 -24.46
N GLY A 72 5.44 -23.81 -23.64
CA GLY A 72 5.38 -23.68 -22.19
C GLY A 72 5.89 -22.33 -21.69
N LEU A 73 6.98 -21.83 -22.27
CA LEU A 73 7.50 -20.49 -21.99
C LEU A 73 6.47 -19.41 -22.35
N SER A 74 5.88 -19.47 -23.54
CA SER A 74 4.82 -18.53 -23.94
C SER A 74 3.62 -18.59 -23.00
N THR A 75 3.23 -19.77 -22.54
CA THR A 75 2.11 -19.95 -21.61
C THR A 75 2.40 -19.33 -20.24
N VAL A 76 3.61 -19.54 -19.70
CA VAL A 76 4.04 -18.96 -18.41
C VAL A 76 4.14 -17.43 -18.51
N LEU A 77 4.73 -16.90 -19.59
CA LEU A 77 4.80 -15.45 -19.83
C LEU A 77 3.40 -14.84 -20.00
N PHE A 78 2.49 -15.53 -20.69
CA PHE A 78 1.11 -15.10 -20.83
C PHE A 78 0.41 -15.05 -19.46
N LEU A 79 0.58 -16.06 -18.61
CA LEU A 79 0.02 -16.08 -17.26
C LEU A 79 0.57 -14.95 -16.38
N LEU A 80 1.88 -14.69 -16.42
CA LEU A 80 2.50 -13.58 -15.69
C LEU A 80 2.01 -12.22 -16.18
N SER A 81 1.92 -12.06 -17.51
CA SER A 81 1.33 -10.86 -18.13
C SER A 81 -0.12 -10.68 -17.69
N PHE A 82 -0.91 -11.74 -17.73
CA PHE A 82 -2.31 -11.72 -17.31
C PHE A 82 -2.49 -11.36 -15.82
N LEU A 83 -1.60 -11.78 -14.93
CA LEU A 83 -1.62 -11.37 -13.51
C LEU A 83 -1.37 -9.86 -13.35
N ILE A 84 -0.41 -9.31 -14.07
CA ILE A 84 -0.02 -7.91 -13.97
C ILE A 84 -1.06 -7.00 -14.63
N PHE A 85 -1.54 -7.39 -15.81
CA PHE A 85 -2.45 -6.58 -16.60
C PHE A 85 -3.93 -6.87 -16.32
N GLY A 86 -4.28 -8.04 -15.78
CA GLY A 86 -5.67 -8.45 -15.58
C GLY A 86 -6.45 -7.50 -14.67
N GLY A 87 -5.83 -7.00 -13.60
CA GLY A 87 -6.44 -5.99 -12.73
C GLY A 87 -6.67 -4.65 -13.47
N LYS A 88 -5.68 -4.20 -14.26
CA LYS A 88 -5.82 -2.98 -15.07
C LYS A 88 -6.86 -3.14 -16.18
N PHE A 89 -6.95 -4.33 -16.76
CA PHE A 89 -7.92 -4.67 -17.79
C PHE A 89 -9.35 -4.68 -17.23
N ALA A 90 -9.56 -5.29 -16.06
CA ALA A 90 -10.85 -5.23 -15.37
C ALA A 90 -11.26 -3.77 -15.07
N SER A 91 -10.32 -2.94 -14.61
CA SER A 91 -10.57 -1.51 -14.41
C SER A 91 -10.89 -0.77 -15.71
N TYR A 92 -10.25 -1.14 -16.82
CA TYR A 92 -10.54 -0.57 -18.14
C TYR A 92 -11.91 -0.99 -18.67
N LEU A 93 -12.35 -2.23 -18.43
CA LEU A 93 -13.69 -2.69 -18.78
C LEU A 93 -14.77 -1.99 -17.96
N LYS A 94 -14.53 -1.72 -16.67
CA LYS A 94 -15.42 -0.88 -15.85
C LYS A 94 -15.55 0.54 -16.40
N TYR A 95 -14.44 1.13 -16.83
CA TYR A 95 -14.43 2.42 -17.51
C TYR A 95 -15.26 2.39 -18.81
N LEU A 96 -15.00 1.41 -19.68
CA LEU A 96 -15.75 1.22 -20.92
C LEU A 96 -17.24 1.00 -20.67
N LYS A 97 -17.59 0.17 -19.69
CA LYS A 97 -18.98 -0.02 -19.27
C LYS A 97 -19.59 1.33 -18.89
N TYR A 98 -18.99 2.03 -17.93
CA TYR A 98 -19.54 3.30 -17.42
C TYR A 98 -19.80 4.31 -18.53
N ILE A 99 -18.80 4.60 -19.36
CA ILE A 99 -18.94 5.63 -20.41
C ILE A 99 -19.97 5.23 -21.46
N THR A 100 -20.02 3.94 -21.83
CA THR A 100 -20.97 3.47 -22.86
C THR A 100 -22.38 3.41 -22.31
N THR A 101 -22.58 2.88 -21.10
CA THR A 101 -23.91 2.80 -20.51
C THR A 101 -24.49 4.17 -20.22
N GLU A 102 -23.72 5.09 -19.63
CA GLU A 102 -24.20 6.45 -19.34
C GLU A 102 -24.50 7.23 -20.61
N PHE A 103 -23.62 7.17 -21.61
CA PHE A 103 -23.86 7.81 -22.90
C PHE A 103 -25.12 7.26 -23.58
N LEU A 104 -25.28 5.93 -23.63
CA LEU A 104 -26.43 5.30 -24.26
C LEU A 104 -27.72 5.55 -23.49
N TYR A 105 -27.68 5.59 -22.15
CA TYR A 105 -28.83 5.93 -21.32
C TYR A 105 -29.25 7.39 -21.50
N ASN A 106 -28.31 8.33 -21.49
CA ASN A 106 -28.60 9.72 -21.74
C ASN A 106 -29.14 9.93 -23.15
N THR A 107 -28.57 9.27 -24.16
CA THR A 107 -29.08 9.32 -25.54
C THR A 107 -30.49 8.74 -25.62
N ALA A 108 -30.75 7.60 -24.97
CA ALA A 108 -32.08 7.00 -24.92
C ALA A 108 -33.10 7.92 -24.24
N ASN A 109 -32.73 8.53 -23.11
CA ASN A 109 -33.59 9.44 -22.35
C ASN A 109 -33.84 10.74 -23.12
N TYR A 110 -32.82 11.32 -23.76
CA TYR A 110 -32.97 12.47 -24.65
C TYR A 110 -33.92 12.19 -25.83
N LEU A 111 -33.88 10.98 -26.40
CA LEU A 111 -34.81 10.58 -27.46
C LEU A 111 -36.25 10.39 -26.97
N MET A 112 -36.43 10.03 -25.69
CA MET A 112 -37.75 9.86 -25.06
C MET A 112 -38.36 11.19 -24.61
N ASP A 113 -37.54 12.09 -24.04
CA ASP A 113 -37.96 13.34 -23.42
C ASP A 113 -36.90 14.43 -23.62
N GLN A 114 -37.14 15.30 -24.61
CA GLN A 114 -36.22 16.39 -24.97
C GLN A 114 -36.35 17.63 -24.07
N GLU A 115 -37.39 17.73 -23.23
CA GLU A 115 -37.57 18.88 -22.34
C GLU A 115 -36.79 18.69 -21.03
N ASN A 116 -36.78 17.47 -20.50
CA ASN A 116 -36.15 17.17 -19.21
C ASN A 116 -34.70 16.67 -19.32
N TYR A 117 -34.25 16.21 -20.49
CA TYR A 117 -32.90 15.67 -20.67
C TYR A 117 -32.10 16.51 -21.67
N LYS A 118 -30.90 16.94 -21.24
CA LYS A 118 -29.91 17.56 -22.14
C LYS A 118 -29.04 16.49 -22.76
N TYR A 119 -28.85 16.58 -24.07
CA TYR A 119 -27.86 15.76 -24.77
C TYR A 119 -26.47 16.12 -24.30
N LYS A 120 -25.65 15.10 -24.03
CA LYS A 120 -24.27 15.24 -23.59
C LYS A 120 -23.35 14.47 -24.53
N ALA A 121 -22.26 15.11 -24.97
CA ALA A 121 -21.33 14.46 -25.89
C ALA A 121 -20.53 13.35 -25.19
N PHE A 122 -20.14 12.32 -25.94
CA PHE A 122 -19.36 11.19 -25.41
C PHE A 122 -18.08 11.63 -24.68
N ASN A 123 -17.41 12.67 -25.18
CA ASN A 123 -16.18 13.21 -24.58
C ASN A 123 -16.40 13.77 -23.16
N GLU A 124 -17.59 14.27 -22.86
CA GLU A 124 -17.88 14.80 -21.53
C GLU A 124 -17.99 13.68 -20.49
N TYR A 125 -18.51 12.50 -20.85
CA TYR A 125 -18.52 11.33 -19.96
C TYR A 125 -17.11 10.82 -19.65
N LYS A 126 -16.20 10.93 -20.62
CA LYS A 126 -14.77 10.63 -20.41
C LYS A 126 -14.15 11.61 -19.42
N ALA A 127 -14.48 12.90 -19.51
CA ALA A 127 -13.99 13.93 -18.59
C ALA A 127 -14.53 13.71 -17.16
N ASP A 128 -15.84 13.44 -17.02
CA ASP A 128 -16.47 13.17 -15.73
C ASP A 128 -15.85 11.96 -15.02
N TYR A 129 -15.65 10.86 -15.76
CA TYR A 129 -15.03 9.66 -15.19
C TYR A 129 -13.61 9.95 -14.71
N LYS A 130 -12.81 10.67 -15.50
CA LYS A 130 -11.44 11.04 -15.13
C LYS A 130 -11.43 11.90 -13.86
N LYS A 131 -12.33 12.89 -13.78
CA LYS A 131 -12.48 13.74 -12.60
C LYS A 131 -12.86 12.93 -11.35
N ALA A 132 -13.85 12.05 -11.46
CA ALA A 132 -14.26 11.18 -10.36
C ALA A 132 -13.11 10.27 -9.87
N GLU A 133 -12.27 9.79 -10.79
CA GLU A 133 -11.10 8.99 -10.43
C GLU A 133 -10.02 9.80 -9.71
N GLU A 134 -9.74 11.01 -10.18
CA GLU A 134 -8.81 11.93 -9.53
C GLU A 134 -9.28 12.29 -8.11
N ASP A 135 -10.57 12.55 -7.93
CA ASP A 135 -11.14 12.86 -6.61
C ASP A 135 -11.03 11.65 -5.66
N ARG A 136 -11.29 10.43 -6.14
CA ARG A 136 -11.07 9.19 -5.36
C ARG A 136 -9.62 9.03 -4.90
N ILE A 137 -8.65 9.31 -5.78
CA ILE A 137 -7.22 9.23 -5.45
C ILE A 137 -6.86 10.30 -4.41
N ARG A 138 -7.36 11.53 -4.55
CA ARG A 138 -7.15 12.61 -3.58
C ARG A 138 -7.72 12.25 -2.21
N GLU A 139 -8.93 11.70 -2.17
CA GLU A 139 -9.55 11.24 -0.93
C GLU A 139 -8.75 10.11 -0.26
N GLN A 140 -8.28 9.12 -1.03
CA GLN A 140 -7.43 8.05 -0.49
C GLN A 140 -6.13 8.58 0.07
N GLN A 141 -5.48 9.52 -0.62
CA GLN A 141 -4.27 10.18 -0.11
C GLN A 141 -4.57 10.95 1.18
N GLN A 142 -5.65 11.73 1.22
CA GLN A 142 -6.06 12.44 2.43
C GLN A 142 -6.33 11.51 3.61
N ARG A 143 -7.05 10.39 3.38
CA ARG A 143 -7.29 9.36 4.40
C ARG A 143 -5.99 8.75 4.90
N TYR A 144 -5.04 8.50 4.01
CA TYR A 144 -3.71 8.01 4.39
C TYR A 144 -2.97 9.02 5.28
N TYR A 145 -2.98 10.31 4.92
CA TYR A 145 -2.39 11.35 5.74
C TYR A 145 -3.09 11.51 7.09
N GLN A 146 -4.42 11.42 7.13
CA GLN A 146 -5.19 11.46 8.38
C GLN A 146 -4.85 10.28 9.29
N GLN A 147 -4.87 9.05 8.75
CA GLN A 147 -4.47 7.85 9.50
C GLN A 147 -3.04 7.97 10.03
N GLN A 148 -2.13 8.58 9.26
CA GLN A 148 -0.77 8.79 9.69
C GLN A 148 -0.69 9.79 10.87
N ARG A 149 -1.47 10.88 10.82
CA ARG A 149 -1.54 11.84 11.94
C ARG A 149 -2.18 11.24 13.18
N GLU A 150 -3.33 10.57 13.04
CA GLU A 150 -3.99 9.89 14.16
C GLU A 150 -3.09 8.82 14.77
N TRP A 151 -2.36 8.09 13.94
CA TRP A 151 -1.36 7.13 14.41
C TRP A 151 -0.25 7.85 15.19
N GLU A 152 0.29 8.97 14.70
CA GLU A 152 1.30 9.76 15.42
C GLU A 152 0.79 10.33 16.75
N GLU A 153 -0.46 10.77 16.82
CA GLU A 153 -1.07 11.28 18.04
C GLU A 153 -1.33 10.18 19.06
N ARG A 154 -1.94 9.05 18.64
CA ARG A 154 -2.11 7.88 19.51
C ARG A 154 -0.78 7.37 20.02
N PHE A 155 0.21 7.32 19.13
CA PHE A 155 1.58 6.96 19.47
C PHE A 155 2.16 7.88 20.55
N LYS A 156 2.07 9.20 20.36
CA LYS A 156 2.58 10.18 21.32
C LYS A 156 1.86 10.09 22.68
N HIS A 157 0.55 9.87 22.66
CA HIS A 157 -0.27 9.71 23.86
C HIS A 157 0.14 8.46 24.64
N GLN A 158 0.18 7.30 23.98
CA GLN A 158 0.60 6.04 24.61
C GLN A 158 2.02 6.14 25.18
N TRP A 159 2.93 6.79 24.45
CA TRP A 159 4.29 7.02 24.91
C TRP A 159 4.34 7.87 26.19
N TYR A 160 3.56 8.96 26.26
CA TYR A 160 3.50 9.81 27.44
C TYR A 160 3.03 9.02 28.67
N TYR A 161 1.95 8.25 28.54
CA TYR A 161 1.42 7.43 29.64
C TYR A 161 2.39 6.34 30.09
N GLN A 162 3.00 5.62 29.15
CA GLN A 162 3.97 4.56 29.47
C GLN A 162 5.17 5.13 30.24
N ASN A 163 5.70 6.29 29.83
CA ASN A 163 6.82 6.94 30.52
C ASN A 163 6.43 7.51 31.89
N TYR A 164 5.24 8.09 32.02
CA TYR A 164 4.74 8.62 33.29
C TYR A 164 4.54 7.51 34.33
N GLN A 165 4.06 6.34 33.92
CA GLN A 165 3.84 5.21 34.82
C GLN A 165 5.15 4.52 35.23
N SER A 166 6.20 4.59 34.41
CA SER A 166 7.58 4.20 34.80
C SER A 166 8.30 5.27 35.64
N GLY A 167 7.64 6.38 35.96
CA GLY A 167 8.18 7.52 36.71
C GLY A 167 8.48 7.28 38.20
N GLN A 168 8.35 6.05 38.72
CA GLN A 168 8.81 5.69 40.07
C GLN A 168 10.07 4.81 40.09
N SER A 169 10.69 4.56 38.93
CA SER A 169 11.98 3.87 38.88
C SER A 169 12.81 4.24 37.66
N SER A 170 13.09 5.53 37.48
CA SER A 170 14.19 5.99 36.62
C SER A 170 15.16 6.88 37.42
N GLY A 171 15.57 6.37 38.58
CA GLY A 171 16.87 6.69 39.14
C GLY A 171 17.88 5.66 38.65
N GLY A 172 18.91 6.10 37.95
CA GLY A 172 20.09 5.28 37.67
C GLY A 172 20.09 4.55 36.33
N TYR A 173 20.48 5.25 35.26
CA TYR A 173 21.31 4.59 34.26
C TYR A 173 22.58 4.11 34.97
N GLY A 174 22.87 2.82 34.83
CA GLY A 174 23.89 2.10 35.60
C GLY A 174 25.21 2.86 35.71
N GLN A 175 25.57 3.18 36.95
CA GLN A 175 26.91 3.61 37.34
C GLN A 175 27.81 2.36 37.33
N GLY A 176 28.30 1.99 36.16
CA GLY A 176 29.42 1.07 36.03
C GLY A 176 30.64 1.73 36.65
N ARG A 177 31.24 1.10 37.68
CA ARG A 177 32.55 1.45 38.21
C ARG A 177 33.57 1.42 37.07
N TYR A 178 34.02 2.58 36.60
CA TYR A 178 35.20 2.69 35.76
C TYR A 178 36.09 3.81 36.29
N GLY A 179 37.37 3.45 36.43
CA GLY A 179 38.44 4.32 36.88
C GLY A 179 38.55 5.58 36.03
N HIS A 180 39.11 6.60 36.64
CA HIS A 180 39.19 7.96 36.15
C HIS A 180 40.26 8.09 35.04
N ASP A 181 40.00 7.53 33.86
CA ASP A 181 40.74 7.86 32.64
C ASP A 181 40.05 9.03 31.93
N PHE A 182 40.83 10.07 31.58
CA PHE A 182 40.33 11.25 30.87
C PHE A 182 39.88 10.88 29.44
N ILE A 183 38.64 10.42 29.29
CA ILE A 183 38.04 10.15 27.98
C ILE A 183 37.65 11.47 27.31
N ASN A 184 38.10 11.65 26.06
CA ASN A 184 37.75 12.79 25.24
C ASN A 184 36.23 12.78 24.95
N SER A 185 35.51 13.79 25.44
CA SER A 185 34.05 13.97 25.29
C SER A 185 33.54 13.83 23.84
N ASN A 186 34.39 14.11 22.85
CA ASN A 186 34.03 13.95 21.43
C ASN A 186 33.86 12.48 21.01
N VAL A 187 34.66 11.56 21.57
CA VAL A 187 34.62 10.12 21.25
C VAL A 187 33.38 9.47 21.84
N GLU A 188 33.00 9.86 23.06
CA GLU A 188 31.79 9.37 23.72
C GLU A 188 30.52 9.77 22.96
N PHE A 189 30.44 11.03 22.49
CA PHE A 189 29.32 11.48 21.66
C PHE A 189 29.21 10.69 20.35
N LYS A 190 30.34 10.48 19.65
CA LYS A 190 30.40 9.74 18.39
C LYS A 190 29.89 8.31 18.57
N ASN A 191 30.43 7.58 19.55
CA ASN A 191 30.03 6.20 19.83
C ASN A 191 28.54 6.09 20.21
N LYS A 192 28.03 7.06 20.97
CA LYS A 192 26.62 7.11 21.33
C LYS A 192 25.73 7.35 20.11
N TYR A 193 26.14 8.25 19.21
CA TYR A 193 25.42 8.54 17.97
C TYR A 193 25.35 7.32 17.04
N GLU A 194 26.48 6.66 16.78
CA GLU A 194 26.54 5.46 15.94
C GLU A 194 25.67 4.34 16.51
N ARG A 195 25.73 4.10 17.84
CA ARG A 195 24.86 3.14 18.52
C ARG A 195 23.37 3.47 18.37
N CYS A 196 22.97 4.75 18.46
CA CYS A 196 21.59 5.15 18.25
C CYS A 196 21.15 4.91 16.81
N CYS A 197 22.02 5.16 15.82
CA CYS A 197 21.76 4.83 14.42
C CYS A 197 21.60 3.32 14.21
N ASP A 198 22.43 2.49 14.85
CA ASP A 198 22.33 1.02 14.79
C ASP A 198 21.02 0.52 15.40
N ILE A 199 20.62 1.06 16.55
CA ILE A 199 19.34 0.73 17.21
C ILE A 199 18.15 1.07 16.29
N ILE A 200 18.19 2.22 15.61
CA ILE A 200 17.15 2.59 14.63
C ILE A 200 17.29 1.79 13.33
N GLY A 201 18.49 1.31 13.00
CA GLY A 201 18.81 0.59 11.76
C GLY A 201 18.96 1.52 10.56
N VAL A 202 19.63 2.66 10.74
CA VAL A 202 19.92 3.65 9.69
C VAL A 202 21.43 3.88 9.57
N ALA A 203 21.86 4.37 8.41
CA ALA A 203 23.25 4.78 8.21
C ALA A 203 23.62 5.98 9.11
N TYR A 204 24.90 6.14 9.41
CA TYR A 204 25.39 7.21 10.30
C TYR A 204 25.25 8.62 9.68
N ASP A 205 25.17 8.72 8.36
CA ASP A 205 24.93 9.94 7.61
C ASP A 205 23.44 10.24 7.37
N ALA A 206 22.54 9.38 7.86
CA ALA A 206 21.11 9.46 7.59
C ALA A 206 20.53 10.84 7.93
N ASP A 207 19.61 11.29 7.08
CA ASP A 207 18.86 12.51 7.31
C ASP A 207 17.72 12.29 8.32
N LYS A 208 17.17 13.40 8.83
CA LYS A 208 16.07 13.37 9.80
C LYS A 208 14.85 12.61 9.27
N SER A 209 14.58 12.69 7.96
CA SER A 209 13.43 12.02 7.36
C SER A 209 13.60 10.50 7.34
N GLN A 210 14.83 10.02 7.07
CA GLN A 210 15.21 8.62 7.10
C GLN A 210 15.17 8.07 8.53
N ILE A 211 15.72 8.81 9.49
CA ILE A 211 15.64 8.49 10.93
C ILE A 211 14.18 8.38 11.38
N LYS A 212 13.34 9.37 11.01
CA LYS A 212 11.90 9.37 11.34
C LYS A 212 11.16 8.21 10.69
N SER A 213 11.47 7.88 9.44
CA SER A 213 10.83 6.76 8.72
C SER A 213 11.19 5.41 9.32
N ALA A 214 12.48 5.18 9.59
CA ALA A 214 12.97 3.94 10.20
C ALA A 214 12.44 3.76 11.62
N TYR A 215 12.41 4.85 12.41
CA TYR A 215 11.76 4.87 13.71
C TYR A 215 10.30 4.44 13.65
N ARG A 216 9.49 5.04 12.75
CA ARG A 216 8.07 4.68 12.59
C ARG A 216 7.87 3.20 12.24
N LYS A 217 8.74 2.64 11.40
CA LYS A 217 8.68 1.23 11.03
C LYS A 217 8.93 0.32 12.24
N LYS A 218 10.01 0.56 12.98
CA LYS A 218 10.34 -0.23 14.18
C LYS A 218 9.31 -0.01 15.31
N ALA A 219 8.85 1.22 15.49
CA ALA A 219 7.81 1.56 16.45
C ALA A 219 6.52 0.78 16.20
N LYS A 220 6.13 0.56 14.93
CA LYS A 220 4.97 -0.26 14.57
C LYS A 220 5.18 -1.75 14.85
N GLU A 221 6.41 -2.25 14.70
CA GLU A 221 6.78 -3.66 14.88
C GLU A 221 6.87 -4.05 16.37
N TYR A 222 7.41 -3.16 17.20
CA TYR A 222 7.64 -3.37 18.64
C TYR A 222 6.63 -2.64 19.54
N HIS A 223 5.53 -2.12 18.98
CA HIS A 223 4.51 -1.44 19.79
C HIS A 223 3.93 -2.39 20.85
N PRO A 224 3.82 -1.99 22.12
CA PRO A 224 3.38 -2.87 23.21
C PRO A 224 1.97 -3.47 22.98
N ASP A 225 1.06 -2.72 22.34
CA ASP A 225 -0.30 -3.21 22.06
C ASP A 225 -0.42 -4.08 20.81
N LEU A 226 0.53 -4.00 19.86
CA LEU A 226 0.46 -4.71 18.57
C LEU A 226 1.39 -5.92 18.53
N SER A 227 2.49 -5.87 19.28
CA SER A 227 3.56 -6.85 19.24
C SER A 227 3.36 -7.93 20.30
N LYS A 228 3.39 -9.19 19.87
CA LYS A 228 3.36 -10.36 20.78
C LYS A 228 4.77 -10.80 21.21
N ILE A 229 5.79 -9.99 20.88
CA ILE A 229 7.19 -10.34 21.13
C ILE A 229 7.52 -10.13 22.62
N PRO A 230 8.14 -11.11 23.30
CA PRO A 230 8.61 -10.92 24.67
C PRO A 230 9.63 -9.77 24.71
N ASN A 231 9.52 -8.89 25.71
CA ASN A 231 10.34 -7.68 25.86
C ASN A 231 10.12 -6.58 24.79
N ALA A 232 9.01 -6.62 24.02
CA ALA A 232 8.66 -5.55 23.07
C ALA A 232 8.71 -4.16 23.69
N THR A 233 8.23 -4.00 24.93
CA THR A 233 8.29 -2.74 25.69
C THR A 233 9.72 -2.22 25.88
N LYS A 234 10.68 -3.10 26.20
CA LYS A 234 12.07 -2.70 26.43
C LYS A 234 12.77 -2.31 25.14
N ILE A 235 12.57 -3.10 24.08
CA ILE A 235 13.12 -2.82 22.74
C ILE A 235 12.54 -1.51 22.22
N PHE A 236 11.25 -1.28 22.41
CA PHE A 236 10.57 -0.05 22.05
C PHE A 236 11.14 1.17 22.80
N GLN A 237 11.37 1.06 24.11
CA GLN A 237 12.03 2.11 24.90
C GLN A 237 13.43 2.44 24.36
N GLU A 238 14.24 1.44 24.02
CA GLU A 238 15.57 1.63 23.45
C GLU A 238 15.51 2.34 22.08
N ILE A 239 14.57 1.94 21.22
CA ILE A 239 14.33 2.57 19.90
C ILE A 239 13.91 4.03 20.06
N THR A 240 13.03 4.33 21.02
CA THR A 240 12.59 5.71 21.24
C THR A 240 13.68 6.58 21.85
N ALA A 241 14.44 6.07 22.83
CA ALA A 241 15.58 6.80 23.40
C ALA A 241 16.63 7.13 22.32
N ALA A 242 16.88 6.20 21.39
CA ALA A 242 17.74 6.44 20.25
C ALA A 242 17.19 7.53 19.31
N TYR A 243 15.88 7.52 19.04
CA TYR A 243 15.22 8.53 18.19
C TYR A 243 15.24 9.93 18.81
N GLU A 244 15.05 10.05 20.13
CA GLU A 244 15.13 11.33 20.84
C GLU A 244 16.56 11.89 20.87
N PHE A 245 17.56 11.01 21.01
CA PHE A 245 18.95 11.39 20.92
C PHE A 245 19.33 11.85 19.50
N LEU A 246 18.79 11.22 18.46
CA LEU A 246 19.02 11.58 17.05
C LEU A 246 18.17 12.77 16.60
N ASN A 247 18.29 13.89 17.32
CA ASN A 247 17.65 15.15 16.98
C ASN A 247 18.51 16.00 16.03
N ASP A 248 17.93 17.08 15.50
CA ASP A 248 18.59 17.97 14.53
C ASP A 248 19.95 18.47 15.00
N LYS A 249 20.06 18.82 16.29
CA LYS A 249 21.29 19.35 16.88
C LYS A 249 22.40 18.30 16.87
N ASN A 250 22.09 17.06 17.27
CA ASN A 250 23.06 15.98 17.34
C ASN A 250 23.44 15.47 15.94
N ILE A 251 22.50 15.42 15.00
CA ILE A 251 22.77 15.09 13.59
C ILE A 251 23.72 16.12 12.98
N GLN A 252 23.46 17.42 13.18
CA GLN A 252 24.34 18.49 12.69
C GLN A 252 25.72 18.44 13.34
N LEU A 253 25.79 18.20 14.65
CA LEU A 253 27.05 18.10 15.38
C LEU A 253 27.92 16.92 14.88
N TYR A 254 27.31 15.81 14.49
CA TYR A 254 28.00 14.65 13.94
C TYR A 254 28.52 14.92 12.51
N LYS A 255 27.73 15.62 11.69
CA LYS A 255 28.09 15.95 10.29
C LYS A 255 29.18 17.02 10.15
N ASN A 256 29.33 17.87 11.17
CA ASN A 256 30.28 19.00 11.16
C ASN A 256 31.65 18.66 11.78
N LYS A 257 31.94 17.39 12.07
CA LYS A 257 33.20 16.89 12.64
C LYS A 257 33.86 15.90 11.69
#